data_AF-A0A6U9W980-F1
#
_entry.id   AF-A0A6U9W980-F1
#
_cell.length_a   1.000
_cell.length_b   1.000
_cell.length_c   1.000
_cell.angle_alpha   90.00
_cell.angle_beta   90.00
_cell.angle_gamma   90.00
#
_symmetry.space_group_name_H-M   'P 1'
#
loop_
_entity.id
_entity.type
_entity.pdbx_description
1 polymer ?
#
loop_
_entity_poly.entity_id
_entity_poly.type
_entity_poly.pdbx_seq_one_letter_code
_entity_poly.pdbx_strand_id
1 'polypeptide(L)'
;MASLNILLSHRSILIAMLVFVLMTKMTSTGLSTDVCIDVGEEEMTCTREVLEIRTLYDDVSINVGVTQRIDGSDSEKQAVRDVLKHMDNYFFHEVLALPEYEHARSRCKNSNELCAFWSSVGECESNRVFMLTNCPAACRFCLLLHSGLAS
;
A
#
# COMPACT_ATOMS: atom_id res chain seq x y z
N MET A 1 -18.00 42.77 -54.57
CA MET A 1 -17.67 42.13 -55.85
C MET A 1 -16.42 41.29 -55.64
N ALA A 2 -16.52 40.01 -55.98
CA ALA A 2 -15.47 39.02 -56.28
C ALA A 2 -14.25 38.85 -55.34
N SER A 3 -14.21 37.69 -54.70
CA SER A 3 -13.04 37.02 -54.13
C SER A 3 -12.01 36.62 -55.19
N LEU A 4 -10.73 36.55 -54.82
CA LEU A 4 -9.78 35.60 -55.43
C LEU A 4 -8.75 35.13 -54.39
N ASN A 5 -8.85 33.84 -54.03
CA ASN A 5 -7.94 33.11 -53.14
C ASN A 5 -6.71 32.62 -53.93
N ILE A 6 -5.50 32.83 -53.39
CA ILE A 6 -4.33 32.00 -53.71
C ILE A 6 -3.69 31.57 -52.38
N LEU A 7 -3.98 30.33 -52.00
CA LEU A 7 -3.40 29.62 -50.86
C LEU A 7 -1.94 29.24 -51.19
N LEU A 8 -0.99 29.80 -50.44
CA LEU A 8 0.42 29.42 -50.47
C LEU A 8 0.64 28.10 -49.72
N SER A 9 1.32 27.19 -50.43
CA SER A 9 1.89 25.89 -50.06
C SER A 9 2.03 25.55 -48.57
N HIS A 10 1.27 24.54 -48.15
CA HIS A 10 1.15 24.00 -46.78
C HIS A 10 2.22 22.95 -46.40
N ARG A 11 3.34 22.85 -47.13
CA ARG A 11 4.26 21.70 -47.00
C ARG A 11 5.57 21.93 -46.22
N SER A 12 5.82 23.14 -45.72
CA SER A 12 7.09 23.42 -44.99
C SER A 12 6.94 23.85 -43.53
N ILE A 13 5.71 23.96 -43.00
CA ILE A 13 5.46 24.41 -41.61
C ILE A 13 5.21 23.22 -40.65
N LEU A 14 4.74 22.07 -41.16
CA LEU A 14 4.44 20.90 -40.29
C LEU A 14 5.70 20.22 -39.71
N ILE A 15 6.86 20.31 -40.38
CA ILE A 15 8.06 19.58 -39.93
C ILE A 15 8.75 20.32 -38.76
N ALA A 16 8.64 21.64 -38.68
CA ALA A 16 9.25 22.43 -37.59
C ALA A 16 8.46 22.34 -36.27
N MET A 17 7.13 22.20 -36.34
CA MET A 17 6.29 22.03 -35.13
C MET A 17 6.45 20.65 -34.49
N LEU A 18 6.73 19.60 -35.27
CA LEU A 18 6.92 18.24 -34.73
C LEU A 18 8.25 18.07 -33.99
N VAL A 19 9.32 18.74 -34.40
CA VAL A 19 10.63 18.63 -33.71
C VAL A 19 10.65 19.46 -32.40
N PHE A 20 9.90 20.56 -32.33
CA PHE A 20 9.83 21.37 -31.10
C PHE A 20 8.95 20.75 -29.99
N VAL A 21 7.91 20.00 -30.36
CA VAL A 21 7.08 19.25 -29.40
C VAL A 21 7.81 18.02 -28.84
N LEU A 22 8.81 17.48 -29.55
CA LEU A 22 9.58 16.30 -29.13
C LEU A 22 10.75 16.58 -28.17
N MET A 23 11.10 17.85 -27.89
CA MET A 23 12.27 18.19 -27.06
C MET A 23 12.01 19.09 -25.84
N THR A 24 10.74 19.30 -25.42
CA THR A 24 10.44 20.18 -24.26
C THR A 24 9.56 19.60 -23.14
N LYS A 25 9.34 18.28 -23.07
CA LYS A 25 8.91 17.63 -21.82
C LYS A 25 9.56 16.26 -21.61
N MET A 26 10.87 16.28 -21.40
CA MET A 26 11.54 15.24 -20.62
C MET A 26 12.28 15.95 -19.48
N THR A 27 11.56 16.25 -18.41
CA THR A 27 12.17 16.54 -17.11
C THR A 27 11.42 15.75 -16.04
N SER A 28 12.22 15.06 -15.22
CA SER A 28 11.85 14.36 -13.99
C SER A 28 11.16 12.99 -14.15
N THR A 29 12.00 11.97 -14.16
CA THR A 29 11.77 10.68 -13.52
C THR A 29 10.97 10.81 -12.22
N GLY A 30 9.82 10.16 -12.12
CA GLY A 30 9.07 10.02 -10.87
C GLY A 30 7.70 9.42 -11.10
N LEU A 31 7.56 8.13 -10.80
CA LEU A 31 6.23 7.52 -10.62
C LEU A 31 5.61 8.12 -9.36
N SER A 32 4.99 9.30 -9.47
CA SER A 32 4.20 9.89 -8.38
C SER A 32 2.87 9.12 -8.32
N THR A 33 2.77 8.16 -7.42
CA THR A 33 1.50 7.49 -7.11
C THR A 33 0.72 8.40 -6.16
N ASP A 34 0.07 9.41 -6.73
CA ASP A 34 -0.88 10.22 -5.97
C ASP A 34 -2.00 9.28 -5.48
N VAL A 35 -2.26 9.26 -4.16
CA VAL A 35 -3.33 8.44 -3.58
C VAL A 35 -4.60 9.29 -3.56
N CYS A 36 -5.60 8.85 -4.31
CA CYS A 36 -6.89 9.53 -4.45
C CYS A 36 -7.96 8.78 -3.66
N ILE A 37 -8.71 9.51 -2.83
CA ILE A 37 -9.87 8.98 -2.10
C ILE A 37 -11.15 9.70 -2.52
N ASP A 38 -12.23 8.94 -2.65
CA ASP A 38 -13.57 9.44 -2.93
C ASP A 38 -14.21 9.88 -1.61
N VAL A 39 -14.41 11.19 -1.45
CA VAL A 39 -15.00 11.81 -0.25
C VAL A 39 -16.49 12.15 -0.41
N GLY A 40 -17.11 11.75 -1.53
CA GLY A 40 -18.53 11.97 -1.79
C GLY A 40 -18.88 13.40 -2.23
N GLU A 41 -19.73 13.45 -3.25
CA GLU A 41 -20.24 14.64 -3.97
C GLU A 41 -19.18 15.45 -4.74
N GLU A 42 -18.79 14.87 -5.89
CA GLU A 42 -18.13 15.49 -7.05
C GLU A 42 -16.69 15.99 -6.88
N GLU A 43 -15.99 15.65 -5.80
CA GLU A 43 -14.59 16.04 -5.61
C GLU A 43 -13.68 14.86 -5.24
N MET A 44 -12.73 14.55 -6.14
CA MET A 44 -11.68 13.57 -5.87
C MET A 44 -10.51 14.27 -5.17
N THR A 45 -10.24 13.90 -3.92
CA THR A 45 -9.10 14.44 -3.17
C THR A 45 -7.90 13.52 -3.37
N CYS A 46 -6.84 14.04 -3.99
CA CYS A 46 -5.58 13.32 -4.19
C CYS A 46 -4.47 14.02 -3.39
N THR A 47 -3.83 13.30 -2.48
CA THR A 47 -2.71 13.83 -1.69
C THR A 47 -1.41 13.09 -2.02
N ARG A 48 -0.29 13.83 -1.92
CA ARG A 48 1.08 13.29 -1.99
C ARG A 48 1.66 13.00 -0.62
N GLU A 49 1.00 13.46 0.45
CA GLU A 49 1.48 13.30 1.80
C GLU A 49 0.78 12.12 2.49
N VAL A 50 1.51 11.02 2.60
CA VAL A 50 1.20 9.87 3.46
C VAL A 50 0.90 10.29 4.92
N LEU A 51 1.32 11.50 5.33
CA LEU A 51 1.12 12.07 6.67
C LEU A 51 -0.31 12.56 6.94
N GLU A 52 -1.08 13.01 5.94
CA GLU A 52 -2.49 13.42 6.13
C GLU A 52 -3.43 12.21 6.25
N ILE A 53 -3.05 11.09 5.62
CA ILE A 53 -3.70 9.78 5.82
C ILE A 53 -3.53 9.37 7.28
N ARG A 54 -2.34 9.50 7.86
CA ARG A 54 -2.10 9.13 9.27
C ARG A 54 -3.01 9.89 10.25
N THR A 55 -3.37 11.15 9.98
CA THR A 55 -4.28 11.94 10.83
C THR A 55 -5.76 11.60 10.63
N LEU A 56 -6.17 11.11 9.45
CA LEU A 56 -7.51 10.54 9.22
C LEU A 56 -7.66 9.13 9.82
N TYR A 57 -6.55 8.41 9.96
CA TYR A 57 -6.48 7.07 10.54
C TYR A 57 -6.34 7.04 12.06
N ASP A 58 -6.04 8.16 12.71
CA ASP A 58 -5.95 8.26 14.17
C ASP A 58 -7.32 8.05 14.86
N ASP A 59 -8.44 8.19 14.13
CA ASP A 59 -9.80 7.88 14.60
C ASP A 59 -10.23 6.42 14.29
N VAL A 60 -9.51 5.73 13.39
CA VAL A 60 -9.75 4.31 13.11
C VAL A 60 -8.95 3.49 14.12
N SER A 61 -9.62 3.05 15.18
CA SER A 61 -9.06 2.04 16.10
C SER A 61 -8.85 0.70 15.38
N ILE A 62 -7.72 0.57 14.69
CA ILE A 62 -7.34 -0.66 14.02
C ILE A 62 -6.97 -1.69 15.09
N ASN A 63 -7.83 -2.70 15.25
CA ASN A 63 -7.55 -3.82 16.13
C ASN A 63 -6.73 -4.87 15.38
N VAL A 64 -5.40 -4.82 15.53
CA VAL A 64 -4.44 -5.83 15.02
C VAL A 64 -4.20 -6.99 16.01
N GLY A 65 -4.98 -7.05 17.09
CA GLY A 65 -4.87 -8.07 18.14
C GLY A 65 -4.17 -7.57 19.41
N VAL A 66 -3.60 -8.50 20.16
CA VAL A 66 -2.95 -8.21 21.45
C VAL A 66 -1.60 -7.53 21.27
N THR A 67 -1.19 -6.74 22.27
CA THR A 67 0.16 -6.14 22.33
C THR A 67 1.22 -7.23 22.28
N GLN A 68 2.24 -7.03 21.44
CA GLN A 68 3.33 -7.99 21.26
C GLN A 68 4.46 -7.72 22.26
N ARG A 69 4.97 -8.80 22.86
CA ARG A 69 6.03 -8.75 23.87
C ARG A 69 7.39 -8.53 23.23
N ILE A 70 8.21 -7.68 23.85
CA ILE A 70 9.57 -7.37 23.42
C ILE A 70 10.52 -7.62 24.61
N ASP A 71 10.99 -8.85 24.76
CA ASP A 71 11.88 -9.30 25.82
C ASP A 71 13.05 -10.13 25.28
N GLY A 72 13.88 -10.68 26.19
CA GLY A 72 15.07 -11.46 25.82
C GLY A 72 16.35 -10.64 25.62
N SER A 73 17.28 -11.22 24.86
CA SER A 73 18.55 -10.60 24.44
C SER A 73 18.31 -9.41 23.51
N ASP A 74 19.31 -8.54 23.34
CA ASP A 74 19.17 -7.38 22.46
C ASP A 74 18.97 -7.78 21.00
N SER A 75 19.56 -8.90 20.56
CA SER A 75 19.30 -9.50 19.26
C SER A 75 17.87 -9.98 19.08
N GLU A 76 17.30 -10.66 20.09
CA GLU A 76 15.90 -11.12 20.04
C GLU A 76 14.93 -9.94 20.03
N LYS A 77 15.14 -8.95 20.91
CA LYS A 77 14.35 -7.73 20.92
C LYS A 77 14.40 -7.01 19.57
N GLN A 78 15.56 -6.98 18.92
CA GLN A 78 15.68 -6.36 17.61
C GLN A 78 14.92 -7.13 16.53
N ALA A 79 15.05 -8.45 16.50
CA ALA A 79 14.31 -9.29 15.57
C ALA A 79 12.79 -9.14 15.74
N VAL A 80 12.30 -9.08 16.98
CA VAL A 80 10.90 -8.80 17.29
C VAL A 80 10.47 -7.43 16.78
N ARG A 81 11.26 -6.38 17.02
CA ARG A 81 10.97 -5.02 16.51
C ARG A 81 10.89 -4.99 14.99
N ASP A 82 11.77 -5.71 14.31
CA ASP A 82 11.78 -5.77 12.85
C ASP A 82 10.49 -6.44 12.32
N VAL A 83 10.04 -7.53 12.96
CA VAL A 83 8.74 -8.15 12.63
C VAL A 83 7.59 -7.17 12.84
N LEU A 84 7.55 -6.44 13.96
CA LEU A 84 6.49 -5.45 14.23
C LEU A 84 6.46 -4.34 13.18
N LYS A 85 7.63 -3.81 12.80
CA LYS A 85 7.73 -2.83 11.72
C LYS A 85 7.21 -3.38 10.39
N HIS A 86 7.56 -4.62 10.05
CA HIS A 86 7.08 -5.26 8.82
C HIS A 86 5.58 -5.56 8.87
N MET A 87 5.05 -5.88 10.04
CA MET A 87 3.62 -6.09 10.28
C MET A 87 2.83 -4.78 10.12
N ASP A 88 3.32 -3.66 10.67
CA ASP A 88 2.68 -2.35 10.50
C ASP A 88 2.63 -1.99 9.01
N ASN A 89 3.77 -2.08 8.31
CA ASN A 89 3.84 -1.81 6.87
C ASN A 89 2.88 -2.69 6.07
N TYR A 90 2.83 -3.99 6.38
CA TYR A 90 1.90 -4.92 5.76
C TYR A 90 0.45 -4.48 5.97
N PHE A 91 0.10 -4.10 7.20
CA PHE A 91 -1.27 -3.76 7.52
C PHE A 91 -1.72 -2.48 6.82
N PHE A 92 -0.90 -1.42 6.87
CA PHE A 92 -1.22 -0.13 6.25
C PHE A 92 -1.15 -0.16 4.73
N HIS A 93 -0.12 -0.76 4.14
CA HIS A 93 0.11 -0.69 2.69
C HIS A 93 -0.55 -1.81 1.89
N GLU A 94 -1.02 -2.88 2.54
CA GLU A 94 -1.68 -3.99 1.84
C GLU A 94 -3.07 -4.27 2.43
N VAL A 95 -3.16 -4.63 3.71
CA VAL A 95 -4.42 -5.11 4.31
C VAL A 95 -5.54 -4.06 4.28
N LEU A 96 -5.21 -2.79 4.53
CA LEU A 96 -6.16 -1.69 4.49
C LEU A 96 -6.31 -1.09 3.09
N ALA A 97 -5.23 -1.04 2.31
CA ALA A 97 -5.23 -0.42 0.99
C ALA A 97 -5.96 -1.24 -0.08
N LEU A 98 -5.97 -2.58 0.04
CA LEU A 98 -6.46 -3.46 -1.01
C LEU A 98 -7.87 -4.01 -0.70
N PRO A 99 -8.79 -4.04 -1.68
CA PRO A 99 -10.16 -4.49 -1.48
C PRO A 99 -10.28 -6.00 -1.26
N GLU A 100 -9.37 -6.81 -1.80
CA GLU A 100 -9.37 -8.28 -1.59
C GLU A 100 -9.27 -8.67 -0.10
N TYR A 101 -8.77 -7.76 0.73
CA TYR A 101 -8.59 -7.95 2.17
C TYR A 101 -9.81 -7.55 3.01
N GLU A 102 -10.87 -6.99 2.43
CA GLU A 102 -12.03 -6.46 3.16
C GLU A 102 -12.57 -7.44 4.23
N HIS A 103 -12.74 -8.71 3.85
CA HIS A 103 -13.24 -9.79 4.74
C HIS A 103 -12.19 -10.38 5.69
N ALA A 104 -10.92 -10.06 5.45
CA ALA A 104 -9.79 -10.48 6.28
C ALA A 104 -9.46 -9.46 7.38
N ARG A 105 -9.65 -8.15 7.12
CA ARG A 105 -9.30 -7.05 8.04
C ARG A 105 -9.76 -7.30 9.48
N SER A 106 -11.01 -7.69 9.68
CA SER A 106 -11.60 -7.90 11.02
C SER A 106 -11.07 -9.14 11.76
N ARG A 107 -10.52 -10.12 11.01
CA ARG A 107 -10.01 -11.39 11.54
C ARG A 107 -8.48 -11.45 11.57
N CYS A 108 -7.80 -10.52 10.92
CA CYS A 108 -6.34 -10.51 10.89
C CYS A 108 -5.76 -9.89 12.16
N LYS A 109 -5.75 -10.70 13.22
CA LYS A 109 -5.36 -10.30 14.57
C LYS A 109 -4.40 -11.30 15.16
N ASN A 110 -3.34 -10.82 15.79
CA ASN A 110 -2.52 -11.68 16.64
C ASN A 110 -3.27 -11.97 17.95
N SER A 111 -3.49 -13.23 18.28
CA SER A 111 -4.18 -13.67 19.50
C SER A 111 -3.22 -13.92 20.67
N ASN A 112 -1.91 -13.91 20.42
CA ASN A 112 -0.87 -14.14 21.42
C ASN A 112 0.17 -13.01 21.41
N GLU A 113 0.67 -12.65 22.59
CA GLU A 113 1.72 -11.63 22.75
C GLU A 113 3.07 -12.06 22.14
N LEU A 114 3.27 -13.34 21.86
CA LEU A 114 4.49 -13.91 21.29
C LEU A 114 4.49 -14.05 19.77
N CYS A 115 3.42 -13.67 19.07
CA CYS A 115 3.34 -13.86 17.62
C CYS A 115 4.51 -13.22 16.86
N ALA A 116 4.95 -12.03 17.28
CA ALA A 116 6.10 -11.36 16.67
C ALA A 116 7.42 -12.13 16.90
N PHE A 117 7.64 -12.65 18.11
CA PHE A 117 8.80 -13.48 18.42
C PHE A 117 8.79 -14.79 17.62
N TRP A 118 7.68 -15.51 17.63
CA TRP A 118 7.52 -16.76 16.88
C TRP A 118 7.72 -16.58 15.38
N SER A 119 7.18 -15.51 14.81
CA SER A 119 7.46 -15.13 13.42
C SER A 119 8.96 -14.90 13.19
N SER A 120 9.64 -14.19 14.10
CA SER A 120 11.08 -13.90 13.98
C SER A 120 11.98 -15.14 14.01
N VAL A 121 11.51 -16.25 14.58
CA VAL A 121 12.25 -17.52 14.67
C VAL A 121 11.76 -18.58 13.68
N GLY A 122 10.89 -18.21 12.72
CA GLY A 122 10.50 -19.09 11.60
C GLY A 122 9.31 -20.00 11.85
N GLU A 123 8.45 -19.67 12.83
CA GLU A 123 7.22 -20.45 13.08
C GLU A 123 6.17 -20.27 11.97
N CYS A 124 6.22 -19.19 11.18
CA CYS A 124 5.30 -18.98 10.07
C CYS A 124 5.39 -20.12 9.02
N GLU A 125 6.58 -20.69 8.85
CA GLU A 125 6.87 -21.80 7.97
C GLU A 125 6.78 -23.13 8.72
N SER A 126 7.43 -23.22 9.88
CA SER A 126 7.60 -24.47 10.63
C SER A 126 6.32 -24.92 11.32
N ASN A 127 5.44 -23.98 11.66
CA ASN A 127 4.19 -24.21 12.39
C ASN A 127 3.04 -23.41 11.77
N ARG A 128 2.99 -23.47 10.44
CA ARG A 128 2.12 -22.66 9.60
C ARG A 128 0.64 -22.68 10.00
N VAL A 129 0.11 -23.85 10.38
CA VAL A 129 -1.32 -23.99 10.76
C VAL A 129 -1.61 -23.23 12.04
N PHE A 130 -0.78 -23.41 13.08
CA PHE A 130 -0.94 -22.68 14.34
C PHE A 130 -0.80 -21.17 14.11
N MET A 131 0.20 -20.76 13.32
CA MET A 131 0.44 -19.35 13.04
C MET A 131 -0.65 -18.72 12.16
N LEU A 132 -1.27 -19.46 11.24
CA LEU A 132 -2.42 -18.99 10.46
C LEU A 132 -3.61 -18.67 11.36
N THR A 133 -3.88 -19.51 12.35
CA THR A 133 -5.01 -19.33 13.26
C THR A 133 -4.74 -18.28 14.34
N ASN A 134 -3.51 -18.20 14.85
CA ASN A 134 -3.19 -17.39 16.03
C ASN A 134 -2.40 -16.11 15.73
N CYS A 135 -1.62 -16.10 14.65
CA CYS A 135 -0.68 -15.03 14.34
C CYS A 135 -0.75 -14.56 12.87
N PRO A 136 -1.95 -14.43 12.26
CA PRO A 136 -2.06 -14.12 10.84
C PRO A 136 -1.47 -12.76 10.47
N ALA A 137 -1.46 -11.78 11.37
CA ALA A 137 -0.84 -10.47 11.09
C ALA A 137 0.68 -10.57 11.10
N ALA A 138 1.28 -11.17 12.13
CA ALA A 138 2.72 -11.34 12.26
C ALA A 138 3.35 -12.21 11.14
N CYS A 139 2.57 -13.15 10.58
CA CYS A 139 3.00 -14.01 9.47
C CYS A 139 2.50 -13.57 8.09
N ARG A 140 1.79 -12.44 7.99
CA ARG A 140 1.24 -11.92 6.74
C ARG A 140 0.29 -12.89 6.02
N PHE A 141 -0.51 -13.60 6.80
CA PHE A 141 -1.49 -14.58 6.34
C PHE A 141 -2.92 -14.05 6.28
N CYS A 142 -3.17 -12.73 6.42
CA CYS A 142 -4.54 -12.19 6.49
C CYS A 142 -5.42 -12.67 5.32
N LEU A 143 -4.91 -12.66 4.09
CA LEU A 143 -5.67 -13.07 2.91
C LEU A 143 -6.12 -14.54 2.97
N LEU A 144 -5.32 -15.40 3.62
CA LEU A 144 -5.60 -16.83 3.77
C LEU A 144 -6.76 -17.10 4.75
N LEU A 145 -7.17 -16.11 5.54
CA LEU A 145 -8.30 -16.25 6.45
C LEU A 145 -9.64 -16.34 5.68
N HIS A 146 -9.73 -15.79 4.46
CA HIS A 146 -10.96 -15.79 3.66
C HIS A 146 -11.21 -17.12 2.93
N SER A 147 -10.17 -17.93 2.69
CA SER A 147 -10.22 -19.06 1.77
C SER A 147 -10.59 -20.42 2.39
N GLY A 148 -10.98 -20.47 3.67
CA GLY A 148 -11.34 -21.75 4.31
C GLY A 148 -10.18 -22.76 4.42
N LEU A 149 -8.94 -22.30 4.20
CA LEU A 149 -7.71 -23.09 4.37
C LEU A 149 -7.32 -23.28 5.85
N ALA A 150 -8.10 -22.70 6.76
CA ALA A 150 -7.90 -22.78 8.21
C ALA A 150 -8.78 -23.85 8.88
N SER A 151 -9.41 -24.75 8.10
CA SER A 151 -10.27 -25.84 8.59
C SER A 151 -9.66 -27.22 8.33
#